data_AF-A0A1S3S128-F1
#
_entry.id   AF-A0A1S3S128-F1
#
_cell.length_a   1.000
_cell.length_b   1.000
_cell.length_c   1.000
_cell.angle_alpha   90.00
_cell.angle_beta   90.00
_cell.angle_gamma   90.00
#
_symmetry.space_group_name_H-M   'P 1'
#
loop_
_entity.id
_entity.type
_entity.pdbx_description
1 polymer ?
#
loop_
_entity_poly.entity_id
_entity_poly.type
_entity_poly.pdbx_seq_one_letter_code
_entity_poly.pdbx_strand_id
1 'polypeptide(L)'
;MYFSSVFPYAVLFIFLIRGLMLDGAMEGIAYMFYPKIDIWAEVQVWRQAATQVFFALGLGYGSVIAYSSYNPIHNNCHRDALMVSCINFMTSVLASLVVFVVLGFRAKNIVLNCITQNVGLLNDMATHGSNHHWWPWFNMSDPASVTIPDYREWYHHYGSQVGTNITDCDLDEEMSKGVEGTGLAFIAFTEAMAQFPASPFWSTLFFLMLLNLGMSTMFGTMQGILTPLMDNFSLLGRHRTMLTVCSCALGFVIGLLFTQRSGNYFVTMFDDYSATLPLIIVVVFETFAVAWVYGADR
;
A
#
# COMPACT_ATOMS: atom_id res chain seq x y z
N MET A 1 -13.24 -0.16 19.46
CA MET A 1 -12.58 -1.14 18.57
C MET A 1 -13.56 -1.75 17.56
N TYR A 2 -14.70 -2.32 17.97
CA TYR A 2 -15.63 -3.02 17.06
C TYR A 2 -15.93 -2.35 15.71
N PHE A 3 -16.34 -1.08 15.70
CA PHE A 3 -16.58 -0.37 14.43
C PHE A 3 -15.29 -0.21 13.62
N SER A 4 -14.23 0.31 14.25
CA SER A 4 -12.94 0.57 13.61
C SER A 4 -12.24 -0.71 13.12
N SER A 5 -12.51 -1.87 13.71
CA SER A 5 -11.97 -3.15 13.25
C SER A 5 -12.78 -3.79 12.13
N VAL A 6 -14.11 -3.64 12.10
CA VAL A 6 -14.98 -4.27 11.08
C VAL A 6 -15.16 -3.39 9.84
N PHE A 7 -15.24 -2.08 10.04
CA PHE A 7 -15.52 -1.12 8.97
C PHE A 7 -14.48 -1.19 7.82
N PRO A 8 -13.16 -1.26 8.06
CA PRO A 8 -12.19 -1.40 6.97
C PRO A 8 -12.40 -2.64 6.11
N TYR A 9 -12.79 -3.77 6.68
CA TYR A 9 -13.08 -4.98 5.91
C TYR A 9 -14.31 -4.82 5.01
N ALA A 10 -15.36 -4.18 5.53
CA ALA A 10 -16.54 -3.88 4.72
C ALA A 10 -16.18 -2.97 3.54
N VAL A 11 -15.35 -1.95 3.77
CA VAL A 11 -14.88 -1.05 2.71
C VAL A 11 -14.01 -1.78 1.69
N LEU A 12 -13.02 -2.57 2.14
CA LEU A 12 -12.18 -3.38 1.24
C LEU A 12 -13.01 -4.30 0.34
N PHE A 13 -14.03 -4.95 0.90
CA PHE A 13 -14.92 -5.82 0.13
C PHE A 13 -15.75 -5.04 -0.91
N ILE A 14 -16.29 -3.88 -0.54
CA ILE A 14 -17.02 -3.00 -1.47
C ILE A 14 -16.09 -2.51 -2.60
N PHE A 15 -14.87 -2.09 -2.27
CA PHE A 15 -13.86 -1.68 -3.25
C PHE A 15 -13.40 -2.83 -4.14
N LEU A 16 -13.34 -4.06 -3.62
CA LEU A 16 -13.03 -5.23 -4.43
C LEU A 16 -14.11 -5.46 -5.49
N ILE A 17 -15.39 -5.49 -5.09
CA ILE A 17 -16.50 -5.65 -6.04
C ILE A 17 -16.47 -4.53 -7.07
N ARG A 18 -16.37 -3.28 -6.62
CA ARG A 18 -16.34 -2.14 -7.54
C ARG A 18 -15.14 -2.21 -8.48
N GLY A 19 -13.97 -2.54 -7.95
CA GLY A 19 -12.73 -2.65 -8.69
C GLY A 19 -12.79 -3.71 -9.79
N LEU A 20 -13.30 -4.91 -9.47
CA LEU A 20 -13.44 -6.00 -10.43
C LEU A 20 -14.40 -5.68 -11.58
N MET A 21 -15.31 -4.72 -11.40
CA MET A 21 -16.21 -4.24 -12.45
C MET A 21 -15.60 -3.16 -13.36
N LEU A 22 -14.33 -2.77 -13.14
CA LEU A 22 -13.65 -1.76 -13.94
C LEU A 22 -12.85 -2.38 -15.09
N ASP A 23 -12.81 -1.68 -16.22
CA ASP A 23 -11.94 -2.04 -17.34
C ASP A 23 -10.47 -1.79 -16.97
N GLY A 24 -9.67 -2.85 -16.88
CA GLY A 24 -8.28 -2.78 -16.38
C GLY A 24 -8.02 -3.65 -15.16
N ALA A 25 -9.07 -4.20 -14.53
CA ALA A 25 -8.95 -5.04 -13.35
C ALA A 25 -8.12 -6.31 -13.61
N MET A 26 -8.34 -6.96 -14.75
CA MET A 26 -7.65 -8.21 -15.10
C MET A 26 -6.16 -8.00 -15.36
N GLU A 27 -5.80 -6.88 -15.99
CA GLU A 27 -4.42 -6.47 -16.23
C GLU A 27 -3.68 -6.25 -14.91
N GLY A 28 -4.34 -5.60 -13.93
CA GLY A 28 -3.81 -5.44 -12.58
C GLY A 28 -3.58 -6.77 -11.85
N ILE A 29 -4.56 -7.68 -11.91
CA ILE A 29 -4.45 -9.02 -11.30
C ILE A 29 -3.35 -9.85 -11.97
N ALA A 30 -3.28 -9.82 -13.30
CA ALA A 30 -2.25 -10.53 -14.06
C ALA A 30 -0.85 -10.03 -13.65
N TYR A 31 -0.66 -8.72 -13.53
CA TYR A 31 0.59 -8.12 -13.07
C TYR A 31 0.95 -8.56 -11.63
N MET A 32 -0.02 -8.58 -10.71
CA MET A 32 0.18 -9.01 -9.32
C MET A 32 0.70 -10.45 -9.21
N PHE A 33 0.16 -11.36 -10.01
CA PHE A 33 0.50 -12.79 -9.94
C PHE A 33 1.61 -13.21 -10.90
N TYR A 34 2.11 -12.30 -11.76
CA TYR A 34 3.19 -12.62 -12.69
C TYR A 34 4.52 -12.80 -11.92
N PRO A 35 5.08 -14.02 -11.88
CA PRO A 35 6.26 -14.29 -11.06
C PRO A 35 7.53 -13.85 -11.81
N LYS A 36 8.18 -12.79 -11.32
CA LYS A 36 9.55 -12.45 -11.72
C LYS A 36 10.51 -13.29 -10.87
N ILE A 37 11.07 -14.36 -11.43
CA ILE A 37 11.96 -15.27 -10.67
C ILE A 37 13.35 -14.64 -10.47
N ASP A 38 13.75 -13.73 -11.35
CA ASP A 38 15.09 -13.12 -11.33
C ASP A 38 15.38 -12.35 -10.03
N ILE A 39 14.35 -11.69 -9.46
CA ILE A 39 14.49 -10.90 -8.23
C ILE A 39 14.66 -11.77 -6.97
N TRP A 40 14.45 -13.09 -7.05
CA TRP A 40 14.54 -13.98 -5.87
C TRP A 40 15.98 -14.14 -5.37
N ALA A 41 16.96 -13.93 -6.25
CA ALA A 41 18.38 -13.95 -5.88
C ALA A 41 18.80 -12.70 -5.08
N GLU A 42 17.98 -11.65 -5.08
CA GLU A 42 18.31 -10.39 -4.42
C GLU A 42 18.02 -10.45 -2.92
N VAL A 43 19.06 -10.27 -2.10
CA VAL A 43 18.94 -10.26 -0.62
C VAL A 43 18.01 -9.14 -0.12
N GLN A 44 17.91 -8.04 -0.88
CA GLN A 44 17.04 -6.91 -0.53
C GLN A 44 15.56 -7.32 -0.47
N VAL A 45 15.11 -8.18 -1.38
CA VAL A 45 13.73 -8.68 -1.45
C VAL A 45 13.38 -9.50 -0.21
N TRP A 46 14.28 -10.38 0.21
CA TRP A 46 14.09 -11.19 1.43
C TRP A 46 14.10 -10.34 2.70
N ARG A 47 14.97 -9.33 2.76
CA ARG A 47 14.99 -8.39 3.89
C ARG A 47 13.66 -7.64 3.99
N GLN A 48 13.16 -7.09 2.89
CA GLN A 48 11.88 -6.38 2.86
C GLN A 48 10.71 -7.29 3.23
N ALA A 49 10.68 -8.53 2.71
CA ALA A 49 9.64 -9.50 3.05
C ALA A 49 9.62 -9.84 4.55
N ALA A 50 10.78 -10.09 5.16
CA ALA A 50 10.88 -10.37 6.59
C ALA A 50 10.46 -9.17 7.45
N THR A 51 10.96 -7.97 7.09
CA THR A 51 10.58 -6.71 7.74
C THR A 51 9.06 -6.49 7.69
N GLN A 52 8.43 -6.73 6.54
CA GLN A 52 6.99 -6.59 6.37
C GLN A 52 6.20 -7.52 7.30
N VAL A 53 6.67 -8.74 7.55
CA VAL A 53 6.03 -9.68 8.49
C VAL A 53 6.04 -9.13 9.92
N PHE A 54 7.18 -8.57 10.37
CA PHE A 54 7.27 -7.97 11.71
C PHE A 54 6.33 -6.78 11.86
N PHE A 55 6.28 -5.89 10.86
CA PHE A 55 5.37 -4.73 10.86
C PHE A 55 3.90 -5.14 10.81
N ALA A 56 3.55 -6.09 9.94
CA ALA A 56 2.15 -6.50 9.77
C ALA A 56 1.57 -7.18 11.02
N LEU A 57 2.37 -7.97 11.73
CA LEU A 57 1.94 -8.62 12.98
C LEU A 57 2.13 -7.73 14.22
N GLY A 58 2.81 -6.58 14.10
CA GLY A 58 3.10 -5.70 15.23
C GLY A 58 4.05 -6.32 16.27
N LEU A 59 4.97 -7.18 15.83
CA LEU A 59 5.96 -7.82 16.70
C LEU A 59 7.03 -6.83 17.15
N GLY A 60 7.50 -6.92 18.40
CA GLY A 60 8.53 -6.04 18.96
C GLY A 60 8.04 -4.67 19.46
N TYR A 61 6.77 -4.33 19.26
CA TYR A 61 6.17 -3.07 19.77
C TYR A 61 5.68 -3.16 21.22
N GLY A 62 5.67 -4.35 21.84
CA GLY A 62 5.14 -4.59 23.18
C GLY A 62 3.61 -4.51 23.31
N SER A 63 2.90 -4.04 22.29
CA SER A 63 1.43 -3.91 22.28
C SER A 63 0.73 -5.27 22.39
N VAL A 64 1.21 -6.30 21.69
CA VAL A 64 0.65 -7.66 21.75
C VAL A 64 0.84 -8.28 23.13
N ILE A 65 2.00 -8.05 23.76
CA ILE A 65 2.30 -8.50 25.13
C ILE A 65 1.36 -7.79 26.11
N ALA A 66 1.20 -6.47 25.98
CA ALA A 66 0.32 -5.66 26.81
C ALA A 66 -1.16 -6.05 26.67
N TYR A 67 -1.64 -6.41 25.47
CA TYR A 67 -3.01 -6.90 25.30
C TYR A 67 -3.18 -8.32 25.84
N SER A 68 -2.20 -9.18 25.65
CA SER A 68 -2.23 -10.56 26.10
C SER A 68 -2.19 -10.67 27.63
N SER A 69 -1.58 -9.70 28.34
CA SER A 69 -1.55 -9.70 29.80
C SER A 69 -2.91 -9.48 30.46
N TYR A 70 -3.90 -8.94 29.73
CA TYR A 70 -5.27 -8.79 30.21
C TYR A 70 -6.13 -10.05 30.03
N ASN A 71 -5.63 -11.09 29.34
CA ASN A 71 -6.38 -12.33 29.13
C ASN A 71 -6.43 -13.19 30.41
N PRO A 72 -7.48 -14.01 30.59
CA PRO A 72 -7.54 -14.96 31.68
C PRO A 72 -6.43 -16.03 31.52
N ILE A 73 -5.95 -16.55 32.65
CA ILE A 73 -4.80 -17.48 32.72
C ILE A 73 -5.02 -18.74 31.87
N HIS A 74 -6.26 -19.26 31.78
CA HIS A 74 -6.59 -20.47 31.04
C HIS A 74 -7.08 -20.20 29.60
N ASN A 75 -6.70 -19.07 29.01
CA ASN A 75 -7.03 -18.77 27.62
C ASN A 75 -6.13 -19.55 26.64
N ASN A 76 -6.69 -20.01 25.52
CA ASN A 76 -5.93 -20.74 24.50
C ASN A 76 -5.15 -19.79 23.59
N CYS A 77 -3.96 -19.38 24.03
CA CYS A 77 -3.11 -18.45 23.29
C CYS A 77 -2.63 -18.99 21.93
N HIS A 78 -2.47 -20.31 21.78
CA HIS A 78 -2.06 -20.92 20.51
C HIS A 78 -3.11 -20.71 19.41
N ARG A 79 -4.39 -20.89 19.74
CA ARG A 79 -5.48 -20.65 18.79
C ARG A 79 -5.56 -19.19 18.39
N ASP A 80 -5.39 -18.28 19.34
CA ASP A 80 -5.44 -16.85 19.09
C ASP A 80 -4.28 -16.42 18.18
N ALA A 81 -3.06 -16.88 18.44
CA ALA A 81 -1.88 -16.58 17.62
C ALA A 81 -2.03 -17.07 16.17
N LEU A 82 -2.53 -18.31 15.98
CA LEU A 82 -2.80 -18.85 14.66
C LEU A 82 -3.91 -18.08 13.93
N MET A 83 -4.98 -17.74 14.64
CA MET A 83 -6.11 -17.00 14.08
C MET A 83 -5.68 -15.59 13.64
N VAL A 84 -4.94 -14.86 14.48
CA VAL A 84 -4.42 -13.52 14.16
C VAL A 84 -3.49 -13.58 12.95
N SER A 85 -2.57 -14.54 12.91
CA SER A 85 -1.64 -14.69 11.79
C SER A 85 -2.35 -15.00 10.47
N CYS A 86 -3.35 -15.89 10.52
CA CYS A 86 -4.16 -16.24 9.35
C CYS A 86 -5.00 -15.05 8.85
N ILE A 87 -5.66 -14.33 9.75
CA ILE A 87 -6.43 -13.13 9.40
C ILE A 87 -5.51 -12.09 8.79
N ASN A 88 -4.36 -11.80 9.41
CA ASN A 88 -3.40 -10.83 8.88
C ASN A 88 -2.94 -11.17 7.44
N PHE A 89 -2.64 -12.44 7.18
CA PHE A 89 -2.29 -12.90 5.83
C PHE A 89 -3.45 -12.69 4.84
N MET A 90 -4.66 -13.13 5.20
CA MET A 90 -5.84 -12.99 4.32
C MET A 90 -6.18 -11.51 4.06
N THR A 91 -6.06 -10.66 5.07
CA THR A 91 -6.24 -9.21 4.93
C THR A 91 -5.20 -8.60 4.01
N SER A 92 -3.94 -9.03 4.12
CA SER A 92 -2.85 -8.54 3.26
C SER A 92 -3.07 -8.94 1.79
N VAL A 93 -3.51 -10.17 1.53
CA VAL A 93 -3.88 -10.64 0.18
C VAL A 93 -5.09 -9.86 -0.36
N LEU A 94 -6.14 -9.69 0.45
CA LEU A 94 -7.34 -8.95 0.07
C LEU A 94 -7.02 -7.48 -0.27
N ALA A 95 -6.26 -6.80 0.59
CA ALA A 95 -5.86 -5.42 0.39
C ALA A 95 -4.99 -5.27 -0.86
N SER A 96 -4.02 -6.18 -1.06
CA SER A 96 -3.18 -6.19 -2.26
C SER A 96 -4.01 -6.36 -3.53
N LEU A 97 -4.98 -7.28 -3.52
CA LEU A 97 -5.88 -7.49 -4.65
C LEU A 97 -6.67 -6.22 -5.00
N VAL A 98 -7.24 -5.54 -3.99
CA VAL A 98 -7.95 -4.28 -4.19
C VAL A 98 -7.03 -3.21 -4.79
N VAL A 99 -5.80 -3.09 -4.28
CA VAL A 99 -4.79 -2.15 -4.78
C VAL A 99 -4.46 -2.42 -6.25
N PHE A 100 -4.09 -3.64 -6.60
CA PHE A 100 -3.67 -3.97 -7.96
C PHE A 100 -4.81 -3.84 -8.98
N VAL A 101 -6.04 -4.16 -8.60
CA VAL A 101 -7.22 -3.95 -9.47
C VAL A 101 -7.44 -2.47 -9.78
N VAL A 102 -7.33 -1.59 -8.78
CA VAL A 102 -7.48 -0.13 -8.97
C VAL A 102 -6.30 0.45 -9.75
N LEU A 103 -5.09 -0.03 -9.49
CA LEU A 103 -3.90 0.37 -10.26
C LEU A 103 -4.00 -0.05 -11.72
N GLY A 104 -4.51 -1.26 -12.01
CA GLY A 104 -4.73 -1.74 -13.38
C GLY A 104 -5.71 -0.85 -14.16
N PHE A 105 -6.83 -0.45 -13.53
CA PHE A 105 -7.76 0.53 -14.12
C PHE A 105 -7.07 1.87 -14.41
N ARG A 106 -6.32 2.41 -13.44
CA ARG A 106 -5.58 3.67 -13.60
C ARG A 106 -4.57 3.58 -14.74
N ALA A 107 -3.73 2.56 -14.75
CA ALA A 107 -2.68 2.36 -15.76
C ALA A 107 -3.28 2.20 -17.15
N LYS A 108 -4.36 1.42 -17.29
CA LYS A 108 -5.07 1.25 -18.57
C LYS A 108 -5.61 2.58 -19.09
N ASN A 109 -6.21 3.40 -18.25
CA ASN A 109 -6.72 4.72 -18.67
C ASN A 109 -5.60 5.68 -19.06
N ILE A 110 -4.47 5.66 -18.35
CA ILE A 110 -3.29 6.46 -18.72
C ILE A 110 -2.77 6.03 -20.10
N VAL A 111 -2.63 4.73 -20.34
CA VAL A 111 -2.19 4.18 -21.62
C VAL A 111 -3.17 4.52 -22.75
N LEU A 112 -4.47 4.39 -22.53
CA LEU A 112 -5.48 4.75 -23.55
C LEU A 112 -5.44 6.24 -23.90
N ASN A 113 -5.21 7.11 -22.91
CA ASN A 113 -5.03 8.54 -23.16
C ASN A 113 -3.74 8.84 -23.94
N CYS A 114 -2.64 8.14 -23.62
CA CYS A 114 -1.37 8.21 -24.36
C CYS A 114 -1.57 7.82 -25.84
N ILE A 115 -2.25 6.69 -26.09
CA ILE A 115 -2.57 6.23 -27.45
C ILE A 115 -3.44 7.27 -28.17
N THR A 116 -4.48 7.77 -27.52
CA THR A 116 -5.38 8.78 -28.12
C THR A 116 -4.63 10.04 -28.53
N GLN A 117 -3.70 10.52 -27.70
CA GLN A 117 -2.85 11.67 -28.00
C GLN A 117 -1.90 11.38 -29.18
N ASN A 118 -1.23 10.23 -29.17
CA ASN A 118 -0.30 9.86 -30.24
C ASN A 118 -1.00 9.65 -31.58
N VAL A 119 -2.17 9.01 -31.59
CA VAL A 119 -3.00 8.84 -32.80
C VAL A 119 -3.51 10.19 -33.31
N GLY A 120 -3.88 11.13 -32.42
CA GLY A 120 -4.21 12.50 -32.79
C GLY A 120 -3.05 13.22 -33.50
N LEU A 121 -1.85 13.13 -32.95
CA LEU A 121 -0.63 13.70 -33.56
C LEU A 121 -0.32 13.05 -34.92
N LEU A 122 -0.48 11.74 -35.03
CA LEU A 122 -0.31 11.01 -36.30
C LEU A 122 -1.33 11.47 -37.34
N ASN A 123 -2.60 11.65 -36.96
CA ASN A 123 -3.63 12.15 -37.85
C ASN A 123 -3.32 13.57 -38.35
N ASP A 124 -2.82 14.44 -37.48
CA ASP A 124 -2.38 15.79 -37.87
C ASP A 124 -1.18 15.75 -38.84
N MET A 125 -0.23 14.84 -38.64
CA MET A 125 0.87 14.59 -39.58
C MET A 125 0.36 14.03 -40.93
N ALA A 126 -0.72 13.24 -40.92
CA ALA A 126 -1.30 12.64 -42.12
C ALA A 126 -1.85 13.70 -43.07
N THR A 127 -2.51 14.72 -42.50
CA THR A 127 -3.11 15.82 -43.27
C THR A 127 -2.07 16.70 -43.98
N HIS A 128 -0.81 16.67 -43.55
CA HIS A 128 0.30 17.42 -44.15
C HIS A 128 1.03 16.67 -45.29
N GLY A 129 0.53 15.50 -45.71
CA GLY A 129 0.83 14.93 -47.03
C GLY A 129 2.13 14.15 -47.14
N SER A 130 2.34 13.15 -46.27
CA SER A 130 3.49 12.23 -46.42
C SER A 130 3.09 10.76 -46.33
N ASN A 131 2.81 10.11 -47.46
CA ASN A 131 2.63 8.65 -47.53
C ASN A 131 3.99 7.97 -47.31
N HIS A 132 4.24 7.55 -46.08
CA HIS A 132 5.45 6.87 -45.66
C HIS A 132 5.12 5.43 -45.27
N HIS A 133 6.08 4.51 -45.38
CA HIS A 133 5.79 3.07 -45.19
C HIS A 133 5.39 2.68 -43.74
N TRP A 134 5.69 3.55 -42.77
CA TRP A 134 5.46 3.38 -41.34
C TRP A 134 4.03 3.69 -40.86
N TRP A 135 3.08 3.98 -41.78
CA TRP A 135 1.73 4.35 -41.38
C TRP A 135 1.05 3.18 -40.66
N PRO A 136 0.35 3.42 -39.53
CA PRO A 136 -0.32 2.35 -38.83
C PRO A 136 -1.43 1.74 -39.67
N TRP A 137 -1.66 0.44 -39.49
CA TRP A 137 -2.74 -0.31 -40.17
C TRP A 137 -4.11 -0.07 -39.52
N PHE A 138 -4.16 0.53 -38.34
CA PHE A 138 -5.39 0.84 -37.62
C PHE A 138 -5.99 2.18 -38.05
N ASN A 139 -7.29 2.36 -37.79
CA ASN A 139 -8.02 3.55 -38.19
C ASN A 139 -7.63 4.77 -37.32
N MET A 140 -6.88 5.71 -37.89
CA MET A 140 -6.46 6.93 -37.20
C MET A 140 -7.58 7.97 -37.03
N SER A 141 -8.68 7.81 -37.78
CA SER A 141 -9.83 8.73 -37.73
C SER A 141 -10.65 8.56 -36.45
N ASP A 142 -10.58 7.39 -35.82
CA ASP A 142 -11.27 7.07 -34.57
C ASP A 142 -10.28 6.49 -33.53
N PRO A 143 -9.64 7.37 -32.74
CA PRO A 143 -8.65 6.97 -31.74
C PRO A 143 -9.19 5.99 -30.68
N ALA A 144 -10.50 6.00 -30.41
CA ALA A 144 -11.13 5.13 -29.41
C ALA A 144 -11.26 3.68 -29.86
N SER A 145 -11.11 3.41 -31.16
CA SER A 145 -11.19 2.06 -31.74
C SER A 145 -9.87 1.28 -31.68
N VAL A 146 -8.75 1.95 -31.35
CA VAL A 146 -7.41 1.35 -31.34
C VAL A 146 -7.20 0.56 -30.06
N THR A 147 -6.83 -0.71 -30.20
CA THR A 147 -6.50 -1.55 -29.04
C THR A 147 -5.03 -1.39 -28.64
N ILE A 148 -4.74 -1.58 -27.34
CA ILE A 148 -3.38 -1.53 -26.79
C ILE A 148 -2.39 -2.46 -27.54
N PRO A 149 -2.71 -3.76 -27.80
CA PRO A 149 -1.78 -4.64 -28.50
C PRO A 149 -1.49 -4.19 -29.95
N ASP A 150 -2.50 -3.69 -30.67
CA ASP A 150 -2.32 -3.20 -32.05
C ASP A 150 -1.36 -2.00 -32.10
N TYR A 151 -1.54 -1.05 -31.18
CA TYR A 151 -0.64 0.10 -31.07
C TYR A 151 0.79 -0.33 -30.70
N ARG A 152 0.94 -1.26 -29.74
CA ARG A 152 2.23 -1.74 -29.27
C ARG A 152 3.01 -2.48 -30.36
N GLU A 153 2.34 -3.34 -31.13
CA GLU A 153 2.97 -4.04 -32.26
C GLU A 153 3.46 -3.05 -33.32
N TRP A 154 2.63 -2.05 -33.66
CA TRP A 154 3.03 -1.01 -34.61
C TRP A 154 4.23 -0.21 -34.11
N TYR A 155 4.18 0.27 -32.86
CA TYR A 155 5.25 1.07 -32.27
C TYR A 155 6.55 0.26 -32.13
N HIS A 156 6.47 -1.03 -31.81
CA HIS A 156 7.66 -1.89 -31.75
C HIS A 156 8.36 -2.02 -33.11
N HIS A 157 7.61 -2.05 -34.21
CA HIS A 157 8.17 -2.15 -35.56
C HIS A 157 8.67 -0.80 -36.12
N TYR A 158 7.95 0.29 -35.87
CA TYR A 158 8.19 1.57 -36.54
C TYR A 158 8.57 2.73 -35.60
N GLY A 159 8.51 2.53 -34.29
CA GLY A 159 8.71 3.58 -33.28
C GLY A 159 10.08 4.27 -33.34
N SER A 160 11.13 3.58 -33.80
CA SER A 160 12.45 4.20 -34.01
C SER A 160 12.50 5.20 -35.17
N GLN A 161 11.59 5.04 -36.14
CA GLN A 161 11.48 5.94 -37.27
C GLN A 161 10.61 7.12 -36.86
N VAL A 162 9.46 6.83 -36.22
CA VAL A 162 8.45 7.78 -35.72
C VAL A 162 9.12 8.76 -34.76
N GLY A 163 9.18 10.04 -35.14
CA GLY A 163 10.00 11.06 -34.47
C GLY A 163 9.78 11.16 -32.95
N THR A 164 10.66 11.88 -32.26
CA THR A 164 10.75 11.94 -30.78
C THR A 164 9.50 12.39 -30.02
N ASN A 165 8.45 12.84 -30.71
CA ASN A 165 7.22 13.32 -30.10
C ASN A 165 6.21 12.21 -29.81
N ILE A 166 6.39 11.00 -30.35
CA ILE A 166 5.50 9.85 -30.11
C ILE A 166 6.22 8.88 -29.19
N THR A 167 5.54 8.49 -28.11
CA THR A 167 6.08 7.67 -27.04
C THR A 167 5.55 6.24 -27.08
N ASP A 168 6.32 5.31 -26.50
CA ASP A 168 5.80 3.98 -26.18
C ASP A 168 4.75 4.14 -25.08
N CYS A 169 3.56 3.61 -25.30
CA CYS A 169 2.47 3.64 -24.32
C CYS A 169 2.41 2.25 -23.65
N ASP A 170 3.46 1.87 -22.93
CA ASP A 170 3.57 0.54 -22.33
C ASP A 170 2.83 0.42 -20.99
N LEU A 171 1.97 -0.59 -20.89
CA LEU A 171 1.18 -0.85 -19.70
C LEU A 171 2.03 -1.35 -18.54
N ASP A 172 3.03 -2.19 -18.82
CA ASP A 172 3.89 -2.75 -17.77
C ASP A 172 4.75 -1.64 -17.13
N GLU A 173 5.20 -0.67 -17.93
CA GLU A 173 5.93 0.49 -17.44
C GLU A 173 5.04 1.35 -16.52
N GLU A 174 3.81 1.67 -16.93
CA GLU A 174 2.87 2.45 -16.11
C GLU A 174 2.47 1.74 -14.81
N MET A 175 2.36 0.40 -14.84
CA MET A 175 2.15 -0.42 -13.64
C MET A 175 3.39 -0.44 -12.73
N SER A 176 4.60 -0.40 -13.30
CA SER A 176 5.86 -0.37 -12.55
C SER A 176 6.22 1.01 -11.98
N LYS A 177 5.72 2.09 -12.59
CA LYS A 177 5.78 3.47 -12.06
C LYS A 177 4.94 3.67 -10.78
N GLY A 178 4.38 2.58 -10.25
CA GLY A 178 3.59 2.55 -9.02
C GLY A 178 4.19 3.43 -7.94
N VAL A 179 3.38 4.36 -7.43
CA VAL A 179 3.80 5.28 -6.39
C VAL A 179 3.87 4.49 -5.08
N GLU A 180 5.06 4.28 -4.54
CA GLU A 180 5.23 3.62 -3.24
C GLU A 180 4.87 4.55 -2.06
N GLY A 181 4.64 3.96 -0.89
CA GLY A 181 4.38 4.70 0.34
C GLY A 181 3.10 5.55 0.29
N THR A 182 3.19 6.80 0.74
CA THR A 182 2.03 7.69 0.88
C THR A 182 1.39 8.05 -0.46
N GLY A 183 2.18 8.10 -1.55
CA GLY A 183 1.67 8.54 -2.83
C GLY A 183 0.75 7.52 -3.50
N LEU A 184 0.81 6.24 -3.12
CA LEU A 184 -0.16 5.23 -3.54
C LEU A 184 -1.59 5.67 -3.21
N ALA A 185 -1.83 5.98 -1.94
CA ALA A 185 -3.15 6.33 -1.43
C ALA A 185 -3.59 7.73 -1.86
N PHE A 186 -2.68 8.71 -1.87
CA PHE A 186 -3.03 10.12 -2.08
C PHE A 186 -2.96 10.59 -3.54
N ILE A 187 -2.27 9.86 -4.42
CA ILE A 187 -2.14 10.20 -5.85
C ILE A 187 -2.85 9.14 -6.70
N ALA A 188 -2.38 7.90 -6.67
CA ALA A 188 -2.90 6.87 -7.58
C ALA A 188 -4.36 6.53 -7.29
N PHE A 189 -4.71 6.31 -6.02
CA PHE A 189 -6.08 5.98 -5.63
C PHE A 189 -7.05 7.15 -5.79
N THR A 190 -6.64 8.38 -5.49
CA THR A 190 -7.50 9.57 -5.64
C THR A 190 -7.78 9.87 -7.10
N GLU A 191 -6.77 9.72 -7.97
CA GLU A 191 -6.91 9.85 -9.42
C GLU A 191 -7.88 8.80 -9.99
N ALA A 192 -7.78 7.55 -9.55
CA ALA A 192 -8.71 6.50 -9.95
C ALA A 192 -10.14 6.77 -9.45
N MET A 193 -10.30 7.17 -8.19
CA MET A 193 -11.62 7.49 -7.61
C MET A 193 -12.27 8.73 -8.23
N ALA A 194 -11.48 9.68 -8.75
CA ALA A 194 -12.00 10.84 -9.48
C ALA A 194 -12.75 10.43 -10.76
N GLN A 195 -12.42 9.28 -11.33
CA GLN A 195 -13.02 8.75 -12.55
C GLN A 195 -14.27 7.88 -12.29
N PHE A 196 -14.59 7.57 -11.03
CA PHE A 196 -15.78 6.78 -10.70
C PHE A 196 -17.05 7.65 -10.71
N PRO A 197 -18.20 7.07 -11.14
CA PRO A 197 -19.49 7.73 -10.93
C PRO A 197 -19.73 7.89 -9.43
N ALA A 198 -20.24 9.06 -9.02
CA ALA A 198 -20.36 9.46 -7.62
C ALA A 198 -19.02 9.51 -6.86
N SER A 199 -17.97 10.05 -7.48
CA SER A 199 -16.61 10.19 -6.90
C SER A 199 -16.55 10.66 -5.42
N PRO A 200 -17.35 11.64 -4.95
CA PRO A 200 -17.29 12.07 -3.55
C PRO A 200 -17.64 10.96 -2.53
N PHE A 201 -18.54 10.05 -2.91
CA PHE A 201 -18.92 8.91 -2.06
C PHE A 201 -17.73 7.96 -1.87
N TRP A 202 -17.09 7.55 -2.97
CA TRP A 202 -15.94 6.64 -2.94
C TRP A 202 -14.75 7.23 -2.18
N SER A 203 -14.46 8.51 -2.41
CA SER A 203 -13.38 9.21 -1.73
C SER A 203 -13.60 9.28 -0.22
N THR A 204 -14.82 9.62 0.22
CA THR A 204 -15.17 9.66 1.64
C THR A 204 -15.03 8.28 2.29
N LEU A 205 -15.50 7.23 1.61
CA LEU A 205 -15.44 5.86 2.11
C LEU A 205 -13.98 5.39 2.26
N PHE A 206 -13.13 5.66 1.27
CA PHE A 206 -11.72 5.31 1.27
C PHE A 206 -10.93 6.02 2.37
N PHE A 207 -11.07 7.36 2.48
CA PHE A 207 -10.35 8.10 3.51
C PHE A 207 -10.85 7.79 4.92
N LEU A 208 -12.15 7.53 5.09
CA LEU A 208 -12.68 7.07 6.37
C LEU A 208 -12.14 5.69 6.74
N MET A 209 -11.93 4.79 5.77
CA MET A 209 -11.26 3.51 6.00
C MET A 209 -9.81 3.71 6.45
N LEU A 210 -9.01 4.52 5.74
CA LEU A 210 -7.62 4.80 6.09
C LEU A 210 -7.51 5.41 7.50
N LEU A 211 -8.41 6.34 7.83
CA LEU A 211 -8.49 6.95 9.15
C LEU A 211 -8.78 5.89 10.22
N ASN A 212 -9.74 4.99 10.00
CA ASN A 212 -10.06 3.92 10.95
C ASN A 212 -8.92 2.90 11.12
N LEU A 213 -8.21 2.55 10.03
CA LEU A 213 -7.02 1.70 10.09
C LEU A 213 -5.94 2.36 10.95
N GLY A 214 -5.60 3.62 10.65
CA GLY A 214 -4.61 4.39 11.41
C GLY A 214 -4.97 4.55 12.89
N MET A 215 -6.23 4.88 13.21
CA MET A 215 -6.69 4.97 14.60
C MET A 215 -6.55 3.64 15.36
N SER A 216 -6.88 2.51 14.72
CA SER A 216 -6.80 1.20 15.37
C SER A 216 -5.37 0.85 15.78
N THR A 217 -4.39 1.10 14.90
CA THR A 217 -2.96 0.90 15.17
C THR A 217 -2.46 1.83 16.27
N MET A 218 -2.93 3.08 16.30
CA MET A 218 -2.52 4.06 17.32
C MET A 218 -3.01 3.69 18.72
N PHE A 219 -4.17 3.04 18.87
CA PHE A 219 -4.59 2.51 20.17
C PHE A 219 -3.66 1.40 20.67
N GLY A 220 -3.16 0.54 19.77
CA GLY A 220 -2.21 -0.51 20.09
C GLY A 220 -0.84 0.03 20.52
N THR A 221 -0.27 0.95 19.74
CA THR A 221 1.03 1.56 20.06
C THR A 221 0.97 2.36 21.35
N MET A 222 -0.10 3.12 21.57
CA MET A 222 -0.30 3.85 22.82
C MET A 222 -0.36 2.92 24.03
N GLN A 223 -1.07 1.79 23.93
CA GLN A 223 -1.13 0.80 25.01
C GLN A 223 0.25 0.15 25.26
N GLY A 224 1.02 -0.12 24.21
CA GLY A 224 2.39 -0.62 24.31
C GLY A 224 3.34 0.33 25.06
N ILE A 225 3.11 1.64 24.98
CA ILE A 225 3.89 2.63 25.74
C ILE A 225 3.35 2.79 27.17
N LEU A 226 2.03 2.88 27.33
CA LEU A 226 1.40 3.17 28.63
C LEU A 226 1.52 2.02 29.61
N THR A 227 1.33 0.76 29.20
CA THR A 227 1.36 -0.40 30.10
C THR A 227 2.70 -0.52 30.85
N PRO A 228 3.87 -0.56 30.17
CA PRO A 228 5.16 -0.68 30.86
C PRO A 228 5.47 0.51 31.78
N LEU A 229 5.04 1.72 31.41
CA LEU A 229 5.21 2.91 32.26
C LEU A 229 4.36 2.84 33.53
N MET A 230 3.13 2.36 33.41
CA MET A 230 2.23 2.22 34.56
C MET A 230 2.66 1.08 35.50
N ASP A 231 3.19 -0.02 34.95
CA ASP A 231 3.60 -1.18 35.73
C ASP A 231 4.90 -0.93 36.51
N ASN A 232 5.85 -0.19 35.94
CA ASN A 232 7.11 0.14 36.60
C ASN A 232 6.99 1.30 37.61
N PHE A 233 6.10 2.27 37.35
CA PHE A 233 5.96 3.48 38.18
C PHE A 233 4.55 3.57 38.78
N SER A 234 4.43 3.14 40.04
CA SER A 234 3.16 3.16 40.80
C SER A 234 2.50 4.54 40.88
N LEU A 235 3.30 5.61 40.88
CA LEU A 235 2.83 7.00 40.90
C LEU A 235 2.17 7.41 39.56
N LEU A 236 2.69 6.93 38.43
CA LEU A 236 2.10 7.12 37.11
C LEU A 236 0.83 6.27 36.95
N GLY A 237 0.84 5.04 37.45
CA GLY A 237 -0.35 4.18 37.47
C GLY A 237 -1.54 4.80 38.21
N ARG A 238 -1.28 5.47 39.34
CA ARG A 238 -2.32 6.19 40.12
C ARG A 238 -2.93 7.37 39.36
N HIS A 239 -2.20 7.99 38.44
CA HIS A 239 -2.65 9.13 37.64
C HIS A 239 -2.72 8.80 36.14
N ARG A 240 -3.27 7.62 35.80
CA ARG A 240 -3.38 7.11 34.41
C ARG A 240 -3.91 8.14 33.40
N THR A 241 -4.97 8.87 33.75
CA THR A 241 -5.59 9.85 32.84
C THR A 241 -4.64 11.00 32.49
N MET A 242 -3.90 11.51 33.49
CA MET A 242 -2.89 12.55 33.27
C MET A 242 -1.72 12.03 32.44
N LEU A 243 -1.26 10.80 32.69
CA LEU A 243 -0.22 10.18 31.88
C LEU A 243 -0.62 10.12 30.41
N THR A 244 -1.82 9.61 30.10
CA THR A 244 -2.33 9.53 28.73
C THR A 244 -2.37 10.91 28.06
N VAL A 245 -2.92 11.92 28.73
CA VAL A 245 -3.01 13.29 28.19
C VAL A 245 -1.61 13.86 27.95
N CYS A 246 -0.67 13.69 28.88
CA CYS A 246 0.71 14.14 28.71
C CYS A 246 1.40 13.48 27.53
N SER A 247 1.26 12.15 27.36
CA SER A 247 1.83 11.44 26.21
C SER A 247 1.21 11.89 24.87
N CYS A 248 -0.10 12.13 24.82
CA CYS A 248 -0.75 12.67 23.62
C CYS A 248 -0.27 14.11 23.31
N ALA A 249 -0.15 14.95 24.33
CA ALA A 249 0.36 16.32 24.17
C ALA A 249 1.82 16.35 23.70
N LEU A 250 2.66 15.47 24.26
CA LEU A 250 4.04 15.30 23.81
C LEU A 250 4.09 14.82 22.35
N GLY A 251 3.29 13.81 21.99
CA GLY A 251 3.18 13.33 20.62
C GLY A 251 2.71 14.41 19.64
N PHE A 252 1.77 15.27 20.05
CA PHE A 252 1.34 16.42 19.26
C PHE A 252 2.46 17.43 19.03
N VAL A 253 3.20 17.80 20.07
CA VAL A 253 4.33 18.76 19.96
C VAL A 253 5.43 18.22 19.05
N ILE A 254 5.81 16.94 19.21
CA ILE A 254 6.78 16.29 18.31
C ILE A 254 6.23 16.21 16.89
N GLY A 255 4.93 15.92 16.74
CA GLY A 255 4.23 15.84 15.47
C GLY A 255 4.30 17.11 14.62
N LEU A 256 4.43 18.29 15.25
CA LEU A 256 4.59 19.58 14.55
C LEU A 256 5.87 19.65 13.70
N LEU A 257 6.87 18.80 13.97
CA LEU A 257 8.06 18.70 13.11
C LEU A 257 7.69 18.21 11.70
N PHE A 258 6.73 17.27 11.60
CA PHE A 258 6.31 16.67 10.33
C PHE A 258 5.36 17.54 9.51
N THR A 259 4.82 18.63 10.09
CA THR A 259 3.91 19.55 9.37
C THR A 259 4.64 20.70 8.66
N GLN A 260 5.97 20.74 8.75
CA GLN A 260 6.81 21.73 8.06
C GLN A 260 6.83 21.50 6.54
N ARG A 261 7.31 22.48 5.76
CA ARG A 261 7.42 22.35 4.28
C ARG A 261 8.28 21.17 3.84
N SER A 262 9.33 20.86 4.59
CA SER A 262 10.19 19.69 4.40
C SER A 262 9.72 18.45 5.17
N GLY A 263 8.50 18.49 5.72
CA GLY A 263 7.95 17.47 6.62
C GLY A 263 7.88 16.08 6.00
N ASN A 264 7.55 15.99 4.70
CA ASN A 264 7.52 14.71 3.98
C ASN A 264 8.90 14.01 4.01
N TYR A 265 10.00 14.75 3.79
CA TYR A 265 11.35 14.19 3.88
C TYR A 265 11.66 13.63 5.26
N PHE A 266 11.21 14.32 6.33
CA PHE A 266 11.36 13.80 7.69
C PHE A 266 10.54 12.52 7.89
N VAL A 267 9.31 12.47 7.40
CA VAL A 267 8.47 11.25 7.48
C VAL A 267 9.16 10.08 6.79
N THR A 268 9.62 10.24 5.54
CA THR A 268 10.29 9.17 4.80
C THR A 268 11.57 8.71 5.51
N MET A 269 12.41 9.65 5.99
CA MET A 269 13.63 9.31 6.71
C MET A 269 13.35 8.55 8.01
N PHE A 270 12.34 8.96 8.78
CA PHE A 270 11.98 8.24 10.00
C PHE A 270 11.37 6.87 9.67
N ASP A 271 10.53 6.74 8.65
CA ASP A 271 9.91 5.46 8.27
C ASP A 271 10.99 4.42 7.88
N ASP A 272 11.95 4.82 7.03
CA ASP A 272 12.99 3.92 6.55
C ASP A 272 13.93 3.43 7.66
N TYR A 273 14.32 4.33 8.58
CA TYR A 273 15.39 4.05 9.56
C TYR A 273 14.90 3.77 10.98
N SER A 274 13.83 4.41 11.44
CA SER A 274 13.49 4.43 12.88
C SER A 274 12.88 3.12 13.37
N ALA A 275 12.16 2.39 12.52
CA ALA A 275 11.42 1.22 12.95
C ALA A 275 12.07 -0.09 12.49
N THR A 276 12.62 -0.14 11.27
CA THR A 276 13.12 -1.38 10.68
C THR A 276 14.25 -2.03 11.47
N LEU A 277 15.31 -1.28 11.81
CA LEU A 277 16.47 -1.83 12.52
C LEU A 277 16.18 -2.16 14.00
N PRO A 278 15.57 -1.27 14.79
CA PRO A 278 15.31 -1.57 16.20
C PRO A 278 14.35 -2.75 16.40
N LEU A 279 13.31 -2.88 15.58
CA LEU A 279 12.33 -3.97 15.71
C LEU A 279 12.98 -5.34 15.54
N ILE A 280 13.82 -5.52 14.52
CA ILE A 280 14.52 -6.79 14.29
C ILE A 280 15.40 -7.14 15.49
N ILE A 281 16.15 -6.17 16.02
CA ILE A 281 17.03 -6.36 17.16
C ILE A 281 16.23 -6.77 18.41
N VAL A 282 15.13 -6.06 18.70
CA VAL A 282 14.27 -6.35 19.85
C VAL A 282 13.68 -7.76 19.77
N VAL A 283 13.11 -8.14 18.63
CA VAL A 283 12.48 -9.47 18.46
C VAL A 283 13.50 -10.61 18.56
N VAL A 284 14.72 -10.42 18.04
CA VAL A 284 15.81 -11.41 18.21
C VAL A 284 16.19 -11.57 19.68
N PHE A 285 16.29 -10.47 20.43
CA PHE A 285 16.58 -10.56 21.87
C PHE A 285 15.43 -11.15 22.67
N GLU A 286 14.17 -10.84 22.35
CA GLU A 286 12.99 -11.44 22.99
C GLU A 286 12.96 -12.96 22.79
N THR A 287 13.13 -13.42 21.54
CA THR A 287 13.15 -14.85 21.22
C THR A 287 14.31 -15.58 21.88
N PHE A 288 15.52 -14.99 21.86
CA PHE A 288 16.68 -15.54 22.55
C PHE A 288 16.48 -15.61 24.06
N ALA A 289 15.96 -14.54 24.68
CA ALA A 289 15.72 -14.49 26.11
C ALA A 289 14.70 -15.54 26.57
N VAL A 290 13.61 -15.73 25.83
CA VAL A 290 12.60 -16.74 26.18
C VAL A 290 13.13 -18.16 26.01
N ALA A 291 13.75 -18.47 24.87
CA ALA A 291 14.12 -19.86 24.59
C ALA A 291 15.42 -20.31 25.30
N TRP A 292 16.42 -19.43 25.50
CA TRP A 292 17.71 -19.79 26.12
C TRP A 292 17.86 -19.32 27.57
N VAL A 293 17.38 -18.12 27.92
CA VAL A 293 17.57 -17.57 29.29
C VAL A 293 16.48 -18.04 30.24
N TYR A 294 15.22 -17.94 29.85
CA TYR A 294 14.09 -18.47 30.64
C TYR A 294 14.02 -20.00 30.57
N GLY A 295 14.32 -20.54 29.39
CA GLY A 295 14.40 -21.97 29.11
C GLY A 295 13.11 -22.50 28.48
N ALA A 296 13.22 -23.07 27.28
CA ALA A 296 12.07 -23.57 26.51
C ALA A 296 11.32 -24.75 27.16
N ASP A 297 11.97 -25.52 28.03
CA ASP A 297 11.39 -26.69 28.71
C ASP A 297 10.60 -26.33 29.98
N ARG A 298 10.63 -25.06 30.42
CA ARG A 298 10.05 -24.58 31.68
C ARG A 298 8.62 -24.08 31.52
#